data_AF-A0A327U3Y5-F1
#
_entry.id   AF-A0A327U3Y5-F1
#
_cell.length_a   1.000
_cell.length_b   1.000
_cell.length_c   1.000
_cell.angle_alpha   90.00
_cell.angle_beta   90.00
_cell.angle_gamma   90.00
#
_symmetry.space_group_name_H-M   'P 1'
#
loop_
_entity.id
_entity.type
_entity.pdbx_description
1 polymer ?
#
loop_
_entity_poly.entity_id
_entity_poly.type
_entity_poly.pdbx_seq_one_letter_code
_entity_poly.pdbx_strand_id
1 'polypeptide(L)'
;MNPYRILVTGSRDWQDVGLVRRALDEVLADLPHDQPAVVVHGDCPTGADIMAKVWALDYEHVTEEPHEAAWHLHGRKAGPLRNQHMVAKGADVCLAFIRNNSRGATGCANLAEAAGIPTRRWTA
;
A
#
# COMPACT_ATOMS: atom_id res chain seq x y z
N MET A 1 10.29 0.85 19.77
CA MET A 1 10.29 1.79 18.61
C MET A 1 8.94 1.68 17.93
N ASN A 2 8.44 2.76 17.33
CA ASN A 2 7.21 2.66 16.54
C ASN A 2 7.53 1.91 15.23
N PRO A 3 6.66 1.00 14.78
CA PRO A 3 6.89 0.29 13.53
C PRO A 3 6.87 1.26 12.35
N TYR A 4 7.76 1.04 11.38
CA TYR A 4 7.77 1.78 10.12
C TYR A 4 6.57 1.36 9.26
N ARG A 5 5.74 2.30 8.85
CA ARG A 5 4.46 2.05 8.17
C ARG A 5 4.62 2.27 6.67
N ILE A 6 4.43 1.22 5.90
CA ILE A 6 4.53 1.23 4.44
C ILE A 6 3.13 1.11 3.86
N LEU A 7 2.60 2.20 3.31
CA LEU A 7 1.31 2.18 2.61
C LEU A 7 1.48 1.67 1.19
N VAL A 8 0.92 0.51 0.89
CA VAL A 8 0.86 -0.01 -0.48
C VAL A 8 -0.52 0.21 -1.08
N THR A 9 -0.53 0.78 -2.28
CA THR A 9 -1.73 0.90 -3.09
C THR A 9 -1.43 0.57 -4.53
N GLY A 10 -2.34 -0.11 -5.22
CA GLY A 10 -2.14 -0.35 -6.63
C GLY A 10 -3.38 -0.70 -7.41
N SER A 11 -3.15 -0.88 -8.71
CA SER A 11 -4.18 -1.26 -9.66
C SER A 11 -4.52 -2.72 -9.47
N ARG A 12 -5.81 -3.05 -9.53
CA ARG A 12 -6.30 -4.43 -9.33
C ARG A 12 -5.75 -5.40 -10.37
N ASP A 13 -5.39 -4.87 -11.53
CA ASP A 13 -4.82 -5.57 -12.68
C ASP A 13 -3.31 -5.35 -12.81
N TRP A 14 -2.64 -4.89 -11.74
CA TRP A 14 -1.18 -4.90 -11.67
C TRP A 14 -0.66 -6.34 -11.67
N GLN A 15 0.39 -6.63 -12.44
CA GLN A 15 0.89 -8.00 -12.66
C GLN A 15 2.36 -8.19 -12.30
N ASP A 16 3.14 -7.11 -12.17
CA ASP A 16 4.57 -7.22 -11.88
C ASP A 16 4.80 -7.39 -10.37
N VAL A 17 4.73 -8.64 -9.92
CA VAL A 17 5.02 -9.04 -8.53
C VAL A 17 6.46 -8.68 -8.16
N GLY A 18 7.41 -8.86 -9.10
CA GLY A 18 8.82 -8.61 -8.85
C GLY A 18 9.10 -7.15 -8.53
N LEU A 19 8.42 -6.22 -9.21
CA LEU A 19 8.53 -4.80 -8.90
C LEU A 19 7.96 -4.44 -7.52
N VAL A 20 6.81 -5.01 -7.14
CA VAL A 20 6.24 -4.78 -5.80
C VAL A 20 7.19 -5.26 -4.71
N ARG A 21 7.73 -6.48 -4.84
CA ARG A 21 8.69 -7.04 -3.89
C ARG A 21 9.96 -6.20 -3.79
N ARG A 22 10.59 -5.86 -4.92
CA ARG A 22 11.80 -5.03 -4.91
C ARG A 22 11.59 -3.68 -4.24
N ALA A 23 10.46 -3.03 -4.50
CA ALA A 23 10.15 -1.74 -3.87
C ALA A 23 9.99 -1.86 -2.35
N LEU A 24 9.41 -2.95 -1.86
CA LEU A 24 9.30 -3.23 -0.43
C LEU A 24 10.65 -3.63 0.19
N ASP A 25 11.42 -4.48 -0.47
CA ASP A 25 12.77 -4.89 -0.05
C ASP A 25 13.70 -3.67 0.07
N GLU A 26 13.63 -2.72 -0.87
CA GLU A 26 14.39 -1.46 -0.82
C GLU A 26 14.02 -0.64 0.43
N VAL A 27 12.73 -0.50 0.74
CA VAL A 27 12.31 0.23 1.96
C VAL A 27 12.81 -0.48 3.20
N LEU A 28 12.71 -1.82 3.25
CA LEU A 28 13.13 -2.61 4.40
C LEU A 28 14.65 -2.55 4.62
N ALA A 29 15.44 -2.54 3.54
CA ALA A 29 16.89 -2.46 3.59
C ALA A 29 17.41 -1.13 4.17
N ASP A 30 16.63 -0.05 4.06
CA ASP A 30 16.97 1.26 4.63
C ASP A 30 16.62 1.37 6.13
N LEU A 31 15.90 0.39 6.69
CA LEU A 31 15.54 0.38 8.11
C LEU A 31 16.66 -0.21 8.99
N PRO A 32 16.79 0.26 10.25
CA PRO A 32 17.55 -0.45 11.27
C PRO A 32 17.08 -1.90 11.41
N HIS A 33 18.02 -2.82 11.62
CA HIS A 33 17.75 -4.27 11.67
C HIS A 33 16.70 -4.68 12.72
N ASP A 34 16.53 -3.90 13.79
CA ASP A 34 15.57 -4.16 14.87
C ASP A 34 14.29 -3.31 14.77
N GLN A 35 14.14 -2.49 13.73
CA GLN A 35 12.93 -1.70 13.52
C GLN A 35 11.84 -2.55 12.86
N PRO A 36 10.71 -2.83 13.53
CA PRO A 36 9.61 -3.56 12.91
C PRO A 36 8.95 -2.71 11.81
N ALA A 37 8.32 -3.37 10.83
CA ALA A 37 7.54 -2.71 9.79
C ALA A 37 6.09 -3.21 9.73
N VAL A 38 5.20 -2.35 9.25
CA VAL A 38 3.78 -2.66 9.01
C VAL A 38 3.45 -2.30 7.56
N VAL A 39 2.97 -3.28 6.79
CA VAL A 39 2.45 -3.06 5.43
C VAL A 39 0.96 -2.76 5.53
N VAL A 40 0.60 -1.50 5.27
CA VAL A 40 -0.80 -1.06 5.21
C VAL A 40 -1.28 -1.21 3.78
N HIS A 41 -2.36 -1.96 3.55
CA HIS A 41 -2.87 -2.17 2.19
C HIS A 41 -4.39 -2.33 2.18
N GLY A 42 -4.94 -2.28 0.99
CA GLY A 42 -6.37 -2.20 0.76
C GLY A 42 -7.16 -3.50 0.71
N ASP A 43 -6.54 -4.60 1.11
CA ASP A 43 -7.08 -5.96 1.08
C ASP A 43 -7.76 -6.34 -0.25
N CYS A 44 -7.25 -5.83 -1.37
CA CYS A 44 -7.73 -6.28 -2.68
C CYS A 44 -7.16 -7.68 -2.98
N PRO A 45 -7.98 -8.68 -3.35
CA PRO A 45 -7.51 -10.05 -3.59
C PRO A 45 -6.68 -10.20 -4.88
N THR A 46 -6.43 -9.09 -5.59
CA THR A 46 -5.75 -9.02 -6.88
C THR A 46 -4.87 -7.78 -6.94
N GLY A 47 -3.80 -7.81 -7.74
CA GLY A 47 -2.92 -6.66 -7.94
C GLY A 47 -1.95 -6.44 -6.78
N ALA A 48 -1.52 -5.20 -6.59
CA ALA A 48 -0.45 -4.89 -5.65
C ALA A 48 -0.78 -5.22 -4.18
N ASP A 49 -2.04 -5.07 -3.76
CA ASP A 49 -2.44 -5.29 -2.36
C ASP A 49 -2.19 -6.74 -1.92
N ILE A 50 -2.62 -7.73 -2.71
CA ILE A 50 -2.35 -9.15 -2.39
C ILE A 50 -0.86 -9.49 -2.50
N MET A 51 -0.12 -8.85 -3.42
CA MET A 51 1.32 -9.07 -3.55
C MET A 51 2.08 -8.56 -2.31
N ALA A 52 1.69 -7.40 -1.78
CA ALA A 52 2.28 -6.83 -0.57
C ALA A 52 1.92 -7.64 0.68
N LYS A 53 0.67 -8.11 0.78
CA LYS A 53 0.22 -9.08 1.79
C LYS A 53 1.10 -10.32 1.80
N VAL A 54 1.28 -10.97 0.64
CA VAL A 54 2.10 -12.18 0.54
C VAL A 54 3.57 -11.88 0.89
N TRP A 55 4.12 -10.76 0.42
CA TRP A 55 5.48 -10.34 0.76
C TRP A 55 5.67 -10.18 2.28
N ALA A 56 4.71 -9.60 3.00
CA ALA A 56 4.81 -9.42 4.45
C ALA A 56 4.93 -10.75 5.21
N LEU A 57 4.39 -11.85 4.68
CA LEU A 57 4.48 -13.18 5.28
C LEU A 57 5.89 -13.79 5.22
N ASP A 58 6.77 -13.27 4.36
CA ASP A 58 8.13 -13.80 4.19
C ASP A 58 9.10 -13.29 5.28
N TYR A 59 8.68 -12.35 6.14
CA TYR A 59 9.56 -11.67 7.10
C TYR A 59 8.98 -11.69 8.52
N GLU A 60 9.75 -12.16 9.51
CA GLU A 60 9.30 -12.28 10.91
C GLU A 60 9.00 -10.93 11.59
N HIS A 61 9.67 -9.85 11.18
CA HIS A 61 9.54 -8.51 11.78
C HIS A 61 8.62 -7.57 10.98
N VAL A 62 7.88 -8.12 10.02
CA VAL A 62 6.90 -7.39 9.21
C VAL A 62 5.51 -7.93 9.51
N THR A 63 4.54 -7.04 9.66
CA THR A 63 3.13 -7.41 9.82
C THR A 63 2.27 -6.72 8.78
N GLU A 64 1.10 -7.28 8.46
CA GLU A 64 0.11 -6.63 7.58
C GLU A 64 -0.97 -5.89 8.37
N GLU A 65 -1.44 -4.77 7.82
CA GLU A 65 -2.65 -4.06 8.25
C GLU A 65 -3.61 -3.95 7.06
N PRO A 66 -4.50 -4.95 6.85
CA PRO A 66 -5.45 -4.95 5.75
C PRO A 66 -6.64 -4.01 5.99
N HIS A 67 -7.12 -3.37 4.92
CA HIS A 67 -8.28 -2.48 4.94
C HIS A 67 -9.26 -2.79 3.81
N GLU A 68 -10.24 -3.64 4.12
CA GLU A 68 -11.30 -3.97 3.17
C GLU A 68 -12.21 -2.74 2.88
N ALA A 69 -12.57 -2.57 1.61
CA ALA A 69 -13.55 -1.56 1.22
C ALA A 69 -14.99 -2.08 1.47
N ALA A 70 -15.77 -1.35 2.26
CA ALA A 70 -17.16 -1.71 2.57
C ALA A 70 -18.14 -1.47 1.39
N TRP A 71 -18.00 -2.27 0.32
CA TRP A 71 -18.79 -2.14 -0.92
C TRP A 71 -20.30 -2.23 -0.69
N HIS A 72 -20.73 -3.11 0.22
CA HIS A 72 -22.14 -3.28 0.56
C HIS A 72 -22.77 -2.01 1.15
N LEU A 73 -21.99 -1.18 1.85
CA LEU A 73 -22.48 0.03 2.52
C LEU A 73 -22.37 1.27 1.64
N HIS A 74 -21.28 1.40 0.88
CA HIS A 74 -20.93 2.66 0.21
C HIS A 74 -20.86 2.56 -1.32
N GLY A 75 -21.10 1.37 -1.88
CA GLY A 75 -21.02 1.12 -3.31
C GLY A 75 -19.70 1.61 -3.91
N ARG A 76 -19.76 2.36 -5.01
CA ARG A 76 -18.56 2.89 -5.70
C ARG A 76 -17.67 3.79 -4.84
N LYS A 77 -18.21 4.38 -3.75
CA LYS A 77 -17.43 5.24 -2.84
C LYS A 77 -16.62 4.44 -1.82
N ALA A 78 -16.87 3.14 -1.65
CA ALA A 78 -16.20 2.32 -0.65
C ALA A 78 -14.67 2.32 -0.81
N GLY A 79 -14.16 2.14 -2.03
CA GLY A 79 -12.73 2.18 -2.31
C GLY A 79 -12.09 3.53 -1.95
N PRO A 80 -12.58 4.67 -2.49
CA PRO A 80 -12.08 5.99 -2.10
C PRO A 80 -12.15 6.29 -0.60
N LEU A 81 -13.25 5.95 0.09
CA LEU A 81 -13.38 6.14 1.54
C LEU A 81 -12.36 5.31 2.30
N ARG A 82 -12.15 4.06 1.90
CA ARG A 82 -11.10 3.21 2.46
C ARG A 82 -9.71 3.79 2.22
N ASN A 83 -9.41 4.32 1.02
CA ASN A 83 -8.13 4.97 0.74
C ASN A 83 -7.88 6.17 1.66
N GLN A 84 -8.90 7.01 1.86
CA GLN A 84 -8.83 8.12 2.80
C GLN A 84 -8.56 7.64 4.22
N HIS A 85 -9.22 6.55 4.64
CA HIS A 85 -9.01 5.97 5.97
C HIS A 85 -7.58 5.44 6.17
N MET A 86 -7.03 4.70 5.20
CA MET A 86 -5.63 4.22 5.27
C MET A 86 -4.64 5.38 5.37
N VAL A 87 -4.81 6.42 4.55
CA VAL A 87 -3.95 7.62 4.56
C VAL A 87 -4.07 8.38 5.89
N ALA A 88 -5.29 8.53 6.40
CA ALA A 88 -5.55 9.23 7.66
C ALA A 88 -4.94 8.53 8.89
N LYS A 89 -4.76 7.20 8.83
CA LYS A 89 -4.01 6.45 9.85
C LYS A 89 -2.49 6.70 9.82
N GLY A 90 -1.98 7.35 8.77
CA GLY A 90 -0.58 7.68 8.60
C GLY A 90 0.26 6.52 8.07
N ALA A 91 1.30 6.88 7.33
CA ALA A 91 2.37 6.02 6.86
C ALA A 91 3.67 6.82 6.75
N ASP A 92 4.81 6.14 6.85
CA ASP A 92 6.12 6.75 6.68
C ASP A 92 6.51 6.83 5.19
N VAL A 93 5.98 5.93 4.37
CA VAL A 93 6.10 5.97 2.90
C VAL A 93 4.88 5.37 2.24
N CYS A 94 4.53 5.88 1.05
CA CYS A 94 3.53 5.27 0.17
C CYS A 94 4.18 4.73 -1.11
N LEU A 95 3.89 3.47 -1.43
CA LEU A 95 4.29 2.79 -2.67
C LEU A 95 3.05 2.59 -3.54
N ALA A 96 2.99 3.32 -4.67
CA ALA A 96 1.84 3.37 -5.55
C ALA A 96 2.11 2.72 -6.91
N PHE A 97 1.39 1.63 -7.23
CA PHE A 97 1.54 0.86 -8.46
C PHE A 97 0.34 1.10 -9.41
N ILE A 98 0.52 2.00 -10.37
CA ILE A 98 -0.55 2.58 -11.19
C ILE A 98 -0.45 2.04 -12.62
N ARG A 99 -1.39 1.16 -13.01
CA ARG A 99 -1.54 0.66 -14.37
C ARG A 99 -2.69 1.36 -15.06
N ASN A 100 -2.55 1.70 -16.34
CA ASN A 100 -3.62 2.26 -17.17
C ASN A 100 -4.33 3.48 -16.54
N ASN A 101 -3.60 4.35 -15.84
CA ASN A 101 -4.17 5.49 -15.11
C ASN A 101 -5.30 5.11 -14.13
N SER A 102 -5.17 3.96 -13.45
CA SER A 102 -6.13 3.47 -12.46
C SER A 102 -6.54 4.55 -11.48
N ARG A 103 -7.78 5.04 -11.60
CA ARG A 103 -8.35 6.12 -10.77
C ARG A 103 -8.24 5.82 -9.27
N GLY A 104 -8.38 4.57 -8.87
CA GLY A 104 -8.29 4.16 -7.46
C GLY A 104 -6.88 4.31 -6.90
N ALA A 105 -5.88 3.80 -7.62
CA ALA A 105 -4.47 3.87 -7.21
C ALA A 105 -3.94 5.30 -7.27
N THR A 106 -4.22 6.01 -8.38
CA THR A 106 -3.87 7.43 -8.53
C THR A 106 -4.52 8.29 -7.44
N GLY A 107 -5.80 8.05 -7.13
CA GLY A 107 -6.50 8.77 -6.08
C GLY A 107 -5.90 8.55 -4.69
N CYS A 108 -5.49 7.31 -4.37
CA CYS A 108 -4.81 7.01 -3.11
C CYS A 108 -3.44 7.70 -3.02
N ALA A 109 -2.63 7.63 -4.08
CA ALA A 109 -1.33 8.28 -4.14
C ALA A 109 -1.44 9.81 -3.96
N ASN A 110 -2.43 10.43 -4.63
CA ASN A 110 -2.70 11.87 -4.46
C ASN A 110 -3.08 12.21 -3.01
N LEU A 111 -3.87 11.37 -2.35
CA LEU A 111 -4.23 11.57 -0.94
C LEU A 111 -3.01 11.45 -0.02
N ALA A 112 -2.14 10.47 -0.25
CA ALA A 112 -0.91 10.28 0.51
C ALA A 112 0.02 11.50 0.39
N GLU A 113 0.25 11.98 -0.83
CA GLU A 113 1.04 13.19 -1.08
C GLU A 113 0.43 14.43 -0.42
N ALA A 114 -0.90 14.60 -0.52
CA ALA A 114 -1.59 15.72 0.12
C ALA A 114 -1.50 15.67 1.66
N ALA A 115 -1.34 14.48 2.24
CA ALA A 115 -1.10 14.27 3.67
C ALA A 115 0.39 14.43 4.06
N GLY A 116 1.27 14.73 3.11
CA GLY A 116 2.72 14.88 3.36
C GLY A 116 3.48 13.55 3.46
N ILE A 117 2.87 12.42 3.06
CA ILE A 117 3.52 11.12 3.05
C ILE A 117 4.42 11.02 1.81
N PRO A 118 5.75 10.78 1.97
CA PRO A 118 6.64 10.52 0.86
C PRO A 118 6.09 9.40 -0.03
N THR A 119 5.86 9.70 -1.31
CA THR A 119 5.17 8.77 -2.22
C THR A 119 6.02 8.44 -3.43
N ARG A 120 6.21 7.14 -3.67
CA ARG A 120 6.88 6.60 -4.87
C ARG A 120 5.82 6.03 -5.80
N ARG A 121 5.85 6.41 -7.07
CA ARG A 121 4.89 5.96 -8.10
C ARG A 121 5.58 5.15 -9.18
N TRP A 122 5.02 3.99 -9.49
CA TRP A 122 5.35 3.22 -10.69
C TRP A 122 4.15 3.23 -11.62
N THR A 123 4.36 3.63 -12.87
CA THR A 123 3.31 3.72 -13.88
C THR A 123 3.56 2.74 -15.02
N ALA A 124 2.52 2.05 -15.45
CA ALA A 124 2.53 1.10 -16.58
C ALA A 124 1.30 1.24 -17.47
#